data_AF-A0A397V2X5-F1
#
_entry.id   AF-A0A397V2X5-F1
#
_cell.length_a   1.000
_cell.length_b   1.000
_cell.length_c   1.000
_cell.angle_alpha   90.00
_cell.angle_beta   90.00
_cell.angle_gamma   90.00
#
_symmetry.space_group_name_H-M   'P 1'
#
loop_
_entity.id
_entity.type
_entity.pdbx_description
1 polymer ?
#
loop_
_entity_poly.entity_id
_entity_poly.type
_entity_poly.pdbx_seq_one_letter_code
_entity_poly.pdbx_strand_id
1 'polypeptide(L)'
;MAKENKKPRWLYLLIVPNLILMFVCPILEIVKIKIFDKTNNEFHYNKGAEYAYLIFTLAVLVLNALAFFGCYVFKIQELNFDFRLPVTSCIWVLFPIIYTYFTIKDMGNIPFACPETYHYSSSLIHTACEIRIINFIFMWLYFSSFVLLIVVKWYLRDYERVRNEEAAGSIGREIVEVEKQIEPPKPAVISDIIG
;
A
#
# COMPACT_ATOMS: atom_id res chain seq x y z
N MET A 1 -5.91 2.87 33.74
CA MET A 1 -5.19 3.94 33.00
C MET A 1 -5.18 3.60 31.51
N ALA A 2 -5.94 4.32 30.70
CA ALA A 2 -5.97 4.12 29.26
C ALA A 2 -4.63 4.58 28.65
N LYS A 3 -3.87 3.64 28.09
CA LYS A 3 -2.63 3.94 27.35
C LYS A 3 -3.04 4.63 26.06
N GLU A 4 -2.80 5.94 25.94
CA GLU A 4 -2.98 6.66 24.68
C GLU A 4 -2.17 5.94 23.57
N ASN A 5 -2.89 5.39 22.59
CA ASN A 5 -2.32 4.80 21.38
C ASN A 5 -1.73 5.94 20.52
N LYS A 6 -0.52 6.40 20.84
CA LYS A 6 0.26 7.26 19.94
C LYS A 6 0.57 6.47 18.68
N LYS A 7 -0.10 6.82 17.57
CA LYS A 7 0.23 6.27 16.25
C LYS A 7 1.74 6.44 16.00
N PRO A 8 2.41 5.41 15.46
CA PRO A 8 3.84 5.47 15.24
C PRO A 8 4.21 6.60 14.30
N ARG A 9 4.96 7.60 14.79
CA ARG A 9 5.39 8.76 13.99
C ARG A 9 6.22 8.35 12.75
N TRP A 10 6.90 7.20 12.82
CA TRP A 10 7.65 6.64 11.69
C TRP A 10 6.75 6.26 10.51
N LEU A 11 5.46 6.01 10.71
CA LEU A 11 4.53 5.70 9.62
C LEU A 11 4.39 6.88 8.64
N TYR A 12 4.53 8.12 9.12
CA TYR A 12 4.54 9.30 8.26
C TYR A 12 5.71 9.32 7.28
N LEU A 13 6.85 8.74 7.65
CA LEU A 13 8.01 8.61 6.75
C LEU A 13 7.71 7.68 5.56
N LEU A 14 6.71 6.82 5.68
CA LEU A 14 6.30 5.89 4.63
C LEU A 14 5.11 6.46 3.83
N ILE A 15 4.17 7.12 4.49
CA ILE A 15 2.99 7.72 3.85
C ILE A 15 3.36 8.94 2.98
N VAL A 16 4.18 9.85 3.49
CA VAL A 16 4.46 11.13 2.80
C VAL A 16 5.15 10.89 1.44
N PRO A 17 6.21 10.07 1.32
CA PRO A 17 6.80 9.77 0.02
C PRO A 17 5.83 9.09 -0.94
N ASN A 18 4.97 8.18 -0.47
CA ASN A 18 3.94 7.55 -1.30
C ASN A 18 2.96 8.59 -1.88
N LEU A 19 2.55 9.58 -1.07
CA LEU A 19 1.69 10.67 -1.55
C LEU A 19 2.39 11.50 -2.63
N ILE A 20 3.67 11.80 -2.47
CA ILE A 20 4.44 12.53 -3.50
C ILE A 20 4.52 11.71 -4.78
N LEU A 21 4.89 10.43 -4.66
CA LEU A 21 5.02 9.51 -5.79
C LEU A 21 3.70 9.33 -6.56
N MET A 22 2.55 9.37 -5.87
CA MET A 22 1.22 9.31 -6.47
C MET A 22 0.98 10.42 -7.51
N PHE A 23 1.55 11.62 -7.31
CA PHE A 23 1.46 12.72 -8.28
C PHE A 23 2.61 12.70 -9.29
N VAL A 24 3.82 12.35 -8.85
CA VAL A 24 5.00 12.38 -9.70
C VAL A 24 4.93 11.31 -10.80
N CYS A 25 4.47 10.09 -10.49
CA CYS A 25 4.38 9.00 -11.47
C CYS A 25 3.54 9.33 -12.72
N PRO A 26 2.27 9.79 -12.61
CA PRO A 26 1.48 10.14 -13.80
C PRO A 26 2.07 11.33 -14.56
N ILE A 27 2.72 12.30 -13.88
CA ILE A 27 3.38 13.42 -14.55
C ILE A 27 4.56 12.92 -15.39
N LEU A 28 5.43 12.09 -14.81
CA LEU A 28 6.58 11.50 -15.50
C LEU A 28 6.12 10.66 -16.70
N GLU A 29 5.05 9.89 -16.55
CA GLU A 29 4.49 9.09 -17.63
C GLU A 29 4.00 9.97 -18.80
N ILE A 30 3.28 11.06 -18.51
CA ILE A 30 2.84 12.02 -19.53
C ILE A 30 4.04 12.66 -20.25
N VAL A 31 5.07 13.06 -19.50
CA VAL A 31 6.29 13.66 -20.05
C VAL A 31 7.00 12.66 -20.96
N LYS A 32 7.13 11.41 -20.53
CA LYS A 32 7.73 10.33 -21.31
C LYS A 32 7.00 10.10 -22.63
N ILE A 33 5.66 9.92 -22.59
CA ILE A 33 4.85 9.73 -23.81
C ILE A 33 5.04 10.90 -24.79
N LYS A 34 4.99 12.15 -24.30
CA LYS A 34 5.19 13.34 -25.13
C LYS A 34 6.55 13.39 -25.81
N ILE A 35 7.59 12.89 -25.16
CA ILE A 35 8.94 12.87 -25.72
C ILE A 35 9.06 11.73 -26.72
N PHE A 36 8.52 10.56 -26.41
CA PHE A 36 8.52 9.42 -27.34
C PHE A 36 7.76 9.74 -28.64
N ASP A 37 6.62 10.42 -28.58
CA ASP A 37 5.89 10.86 -29.79
C ASP A 37 6.71 11.84 -30.66
N LYS A 38 7.66 12.59 -30.08
CA LYS A 38 8.53 13.52 -30.83
C LYS A 38 9.72 12.84 -31.51
N THR A 39 9.99 11.57 -31.24
CA THR A 39 11.16 10.85 -31.76
C THR A 39 10.97 10.28 -33.16
N ASN A 40 9.95 10.72 -33.91
CA ASN A 40 9.68 10.29 -35.31
C ASN A 40 9.69 8.76 -35.52
N ASN A 41 9.23 7.99 -34.53
CA ASN A 41 9.24 6.51 -34.50
C ASN A 41 10.64 5.86 -34.45
N GLU A 42 11.71 6.57 -34.08
CA GLU A 42 12.98 5.91 -33.75
C GLU A 42 12.82 4.97 -32.55
N PHE A 43 11.88 5.26 -31.64
CA PHE A 43 11.41 4.32 -30.62
C PHE A 43 10.12 3.63 -31.06
N HIS A 44 10.18 2.33 -31.31
CA HIS A 44 9.01 1.47 -31.39
C HIS A 44 8.59 1.07 -29.98
N TYR A 45 7.92 1.97 -29.28
CA TYR A 45 7.40 1.73 -27.94
C TYR A 45 5.95 1.25 -27.98
N ASN A 46 5.57 0.43 -27.00
CA ASN A 46 4.21 -0.08 -26.92
C ASN A 46 3.24 0.99 -26.38
N LYS A 47 2.66 1.78 -27.30
CA LYS A 47 1.66 2.81 -26.96
C LYS A 47 0.54 2.28 -26.06
N GLY A 48 0.07 1.05 -26.30
CA GLY A 48 -0.98 0.42 -25.50
C GLY A 48 -0.56 0.22 -24.04
N ALA A 49 0.67 -0.25 -23.80
CA ALA A 49 1.20 -0.44 -22.45
C ALA A 49 1.38 0.90 -21.71
N GLU A 50 1.90 1.93 -22.38
CA GLU A 50 2.10 3.25 -21.78
C GLU A 50 0.78 3.93 -21.40
N TYR A 51 -0.21 3.93 -22.31
CA TYR A 51 -1.53 4.48 -22.00
C TYR A 51 -2.27 3.67 -20.93
N ALA A 52 -2.13 2.34 -20.92
CA ALA A 52 -2.70 1.51 -19.86
C ALA A 52 -2.12 1.86 -18.49
N TYR A 53 -0.81 2.07 -18.40
CA TYR A 53 -0.13 2.50 -17.18
C TYR A 53 -0.56 3.92 -16.76
N LEU A 54 -0.68 4.86 -17.71
CA LEU A 54 -1.19 6.21 -17.41
C LEU A 54 -2.64 6.19 -16.90
N ILE A 55 -3.54 5.46 -17.56
CA ILE A 55 -4.93 5.31 -17.14
C ILE A 55 -5.00 4.72 -15.73
N PHE A 56 -4.18 3.71 -15.46
CA PHE A 56 -4.11 3.07 -14.15
C PHE A 56 -3.65 4.03 -13.06
N THR A 57 -2.55 4.78 -13.28
CA THR A 57 -2.04 5.75 -12.29
C THR A 57 -3.03 6.89 -12.04
N LEU A 58 -3.74 7.36 -13.08
CA LEU A 58 -4.81 8.34 -12.94
C LEU A 58 -6.03 7.79 -12.18
N ALA A 59 -6.44 6.55 -12.47
CA ALA A 59 -7.53 5.90 -11.74
C ALA A 59 -7.20 5.77 -10.25
N VAL A 60 -5.97 5.39 -9.91
CA VAL A 60 -5.48 5.35 -8.52
C VAL A 60 -5.56 6.72 -7.86
N LEU A 61 -5.10 7.76 -8.55
CA LEU A 61 -5.14 9.12 -8.04
C LEU A 61 -6.59 9.54 -7.72
N VAL A 62 -7.52 9.30 -8.65
CA VAL A 62 -8.95 9.62 -8.47
C VAL A 62 -9.55 8.81 -7.32
N LEU A 63 -9.29 7.51 -7.24
CA LEU A 63 -9.79 6.67 -6.14
C LEU A 63 -9.28 7.15 -4.77
N ASN A 64 -8.01 7.53 -4.67
CA ASN A 64 -7.44 8.07 -3.43
C ASN A 64 -8.05 9.44 -3.07
N ALA A 65 -8.27 10.31 -4.05
CA ALA A 65 -8.91 11.60 -3.84
C ALA A 65 -10.37 11.44 -3.38
N LEU A 66 -11.12 10.54 -4.00
CA LEU A 66 -12.50 10.21 -3.60
C LEU A 66 -12.55 9.59 -2.19
N ALA A 67 -11.60 8.70 -1.86
CA ALA A 67 -11.51 8.15 -0.51
C ALA A 67 -11.23 9.24 0.53
N PHE A 68 -10.30 10.15 0.25
CA PHE A 68 -9.97 11.26 1.14
C PHE A 68 -11.16 12.20 1.33
N PHE A 69 -11.82 12.59 0.23
CA PHE A 69 -13.01 13.44 0.28
C PHE A 69 -14.18 12.76 1.00
N GLY A 70 -14.39 11.46 0.74
CA GLY A 70 -15.41 10.64 1.40
C GLY A 70 -15.20 10.56 2.92
N CYS A 71 -13.97 10.33 3.37
CA CYS A 71 -13.63 10.31 4.80
C CYS A 71 -13.80 11.70 5.45
N TYR A 72 -13.42 12.78 4.76
CA TYR A 72 -13.49 14.13 5.29
C TYR A 72 -14.94 14.66 5.37
N VAL A 73 -15.73 14.46 4.31
CA VAL A 73 -17.07 15.04 4.18
C VAL A 73 -18.13 14.17 4.84
N PHE A 74 -18.08 12.86 4.65
CA PHE A 74 -19.16 11.96 5.09
C PHE A 74 -18.87 11.27 6.42
N LYS A 75 -17.72 11.53 7.06
CA LYS A 75 -17.25 10.84 8.27
C LYS A 75 -17.46 9.32 8.17
N ILE A 76 -17.25 8.74 6.99
CA ILE A 76 -17.40 7.30 6.78
C ILE A 76 -16.34 6.63 7.64
N GLN A 77 -16.77 6.13 8.79
CA GLN A 77 -15.96 5.48 9.78
C GLN A 77 -15.49 4.16 9.17
N GLU A 78 -14.17 4.05 8.98
CA GLU A 78 -13.43 2.84 8.64
C GLU A 78 -14.16 1.94 7.62
N LEU A 79 -13.96 2.18 6.32
CA LEU A 79 -14.37 1.23 5.29
C LEU A 79 -13.74 -0.12 5.64
N ASN A 80 -14.55 -1.05 6.18
CA ASN A 80 -14.12 -2.36 6.69
C ASN A 80 -13.50 -3.19 5.56
N PHE A 81 -12.21 -2.97 5.34
CA PHE A 81 -11.37 -3.64 4.36
C PHE A 81 -10.86 -4.96 4.96
N ASP A 82 -11.78 -5.83 5.36
CA ASP A 82 -11.43 -7.16 5.86
C ASP A 82 -11.50 -8.19 4.74
N PHE A 83 -10.48 -9.05 4.72
CA PHE A 83 -10.21 -10.15 3.80
C PHE A 83 -9.84 -9.84 2.33
N ARG A 84 -10.39 -8.78 1.70
CA ARG A 84 -10.07 -8.47 0.28
C ARG A 84 -8.70 -7.82 0.06
N LEU A 85 -8.13 -7.20 1.09
CA LEU A 85 -6.86 -6.47 1.04
C LEU A 85 -5.66 -7.30 0.53
N PRO A 86 -5.36 -8.50 1.04
CA PRO A 86 -4.19 -9.28 0.59
C PRO A 86 -4.33 -9.77 -0.86
N VAL A 87 -5.51 -10.24 -1.28
CA VAL A 87 -5.74 -10.68 -2.67
C VAL A 87 -5.62 -9.50 -3.64
N THR A 88 -6.23 -8.37 -3.29
CA THR A 88 -6.08 -7.13 -4.07
C THR A 88 -4.60 -6.71 -4.13
N SER A 89 -3.85 -6.84 -3.03
CA SER A 89 -2.42 -6.50 -2.96
C SER A 89 -1.53 -7.36 -3.86
N CYS A 90 -1.81 -8.66 -3.98
CA CYS A 90 -1.09 -9.52 -4.93
C CYS A 90 -1.32 -9.10 -6.39
N ILE A 91 -2.56 -8.71 -6.73
CA ILE A 91 -2.90 -8.18 -8.06
C ILE A 91 -2.15 -6.87 -8.35
N TRP A 92 -1.97 -6.01 -7.33
CA TRP A 92 -1.20 -4.76 -7.45
C TRP A 92 0.27 -4.98 -7.83
N VAL A 93 0.89 -6.10 -7.42
CA VAL A 93 2.29 -6.42 -7.74
C VAL A 93 2.44 -6.98 -9.16
N LEU A 94 1.43 -7.66 -9.69
CA LEU A 94 1.49 -8.19 -11.06
C LEU A 94 1.55 -7.09 -12.11
N PHE A 95 0.90 -5.96 -11.86
CA PHE A 95 0.84 -4.85 -12.81
C PHE A 95 2.22 -4.28 -13.20
N PRO A 96 3.10 -3.83 -12.27
CA PRO A 96 4.43 -3.33 -12.63
C PRO A 96 5.31 -4.40 -13.30
N ILE A 97 5.12 -5.68 -12.95
CA ILE A 97 5.84 -6.80 -13.59
C ILE A 97 5.42 -6.92 -15.05
N ILE A 98 4.11 -6.97 -15.31
CA ILE A 98 3.55 -7.07 -16.67
C ILE A 98 3.95 -5.84 -17.50
N TYR A 99 3.82 -4.65 -16.92
CA TYR A 99 4.22 -3.41 -17.57
C TYR A 99 5.72 -3.41 -17.91
N THR A 100 6.57 -3.80 -16.97
CA THR A 100 8.02 -3.92 -17.20
C THR A 100 8.31 -4.92 -18.31
N TYR A 101 7.64 -6.07 -18.31
CA TYR A 101 7.81 -7.09 -19.35
C TYR A 101 7.48 -6.55 -20.75
N PHE A 102 6.40 -5.78 -20.89
CA PHE A 102 6.04 -5.18 -22.17
C PHE A 102 6.96 -4.05 -22.60
N THR A 103 7.49 -3.26 -21.66
CA THR A 103 8.26 -2.04 -21.96
C THR A 103 9.78 -2.24 -21.91
N ILE A 104 10.28 -3.41 -21.51
CA ILE A 104 11.72 -3.67 -21.44
C ILE A 104 12.38 -3.68 -22.84
N LYS A 105 11.61 -4.05 -23.87
CA LYS A 105 12.07 -4.17 -25.27
C LYS A 105 11.79 -2.93 -26.14
N ASP A 106 11.12 -1.91 -25.62
CA ASP A 106 10.66 -0.73 -26.38
C ASP A 106 11.79 0.12 -27.00
N MET A 107 13.03 -0.09 -26.57
CA MET A 107 14.20 0.69 -27.03
C MET A 107 15.13 -0.05 -28.00
N GLY A 108 14.78 -1.27 -28.44
CA GLY A 108 15.60 -2.04 -29.38
C GLY A 108 17.02 -2.26 -28.84
N ASN A 109 18.02 -1.65 -29.50
CA ASN A 109 19.45 -1.81 -29.19
C ASN A 109 20.01 -0.83 -28.15
N ILE A 110 19.21 0.16 -27.69
CA ILE A 110 19.72 1.14 -26.73
C ILE A 110 19.81 0.47 -25.35
N PRO A 111 20.99 0.51 -24.70
CA PRO A 111 21.19 -0.09 -23.38
C PRO A 111 20.30 0.55 -22.32
N PHE A 112 19.79 -0.27 -21.40
CA PHE A 112 18.84 0.15 -20.36
C PHE A 112 19.38 1.26 -19.45
N ALA A 113 20.70 1.31 -19.21
CA ALA A 113 21.33 2.27 -18.30
C ALA A 113 21.66 3.64 -18.93
N CYS A 114 21.35 3.84 -20.21
CA CYS A 114 21.58 5.08 -20.94
C CYS A 114 22.98 5.68 -20.73
N PRO A 115 24.07 4.96 -21.04
CA PRO A 115 25.42 5.45 -20.84
C PRO A 115 25.76 6.52 -21.86
N GLU A 116 26.47 7.57 -21.44
CA GLU A 116 26.93 8.66 -22.31
C GLU A 116 27.84 8.18 -23.46
N THR A 117 28.46 7.00 -23.30
CA THR A 117 29.33 6.39 -24.33
C THR A 117 28.55 5.75 -25.49
N TYR A 118 27.23 5.64 -25.41
CA TYR A 118 26.41 5.10 -26.50
C TYR A 118 26.20 6.15 -27.61
N HIS A 119 26.27 5.71 -28.87
CA HIS A 119 26.04 6.58 -30.02
C HIS A 119 24.54 6.85 -30.23
N TYR A 120 24.02 7.87 -29.57
CA TYR A 120 22.67 8.38 -29.80
C TYR A 120 22.60 9.15 -31.12
N SER A 121 21.55 8.89 -31.92
CA SER A 121 21.30 9.62 -33.18
C SER A 121 20.96 11.10 -32.94
N SER A 122 20.42 11.44 -31.77
CA SER A 122 20.15 12.83 -31.37
C SER A 122 20.13 13.01 -29.85
N SER A 123 20.27 14.25 -29.40
CA SER A 123 20.11 14.61 -27.97
C SER A 123 18.71 14.29 -27.45
N LEU A 124 17.68 14.39 -28.30
CA LEU A 124 16.30 14.02 -27.95
C LEU A 124 16.19 12.55 -27.53
N ILE A 125 16.95 11.67 -28.18
CA ILE A 125 16.91 10.23 -27.93
C ILE A 125 17.67 9.88 -26.65
N HIS A 126 18.77 10.59 -26.38
CA HIS A 126 19.43 10.51 -25.08
C HIS A 126 18.47 10.92 -23.94
N THR A 127 17.80 12.07 -24.07
CA THR A 127 16.80 12.52 -23.07
C THR A 127 15.61 11.55 -22.94
N ALA A 128 15.12 11.00 -24.06
CA ALA A 128 14.08 9.97 -24.04
C ALA A 128 14.55 8.73 -23.25
N CYS A 129 15.82 8.37 -23.40
CA CYS A 129 16.43 7.27 -22.68
C CYS A 129 16.44 7.53 -21.16
N GLU A 130 16.94 8.69 -20.74
CA GLU A 130 17.01 9.09 -19.33
C GLU A 130 15.64 9.12 -18.67
N ILE A 131 14.64 9.69 -19.36
CA ILE A 131 13.28 9.79 -18.83
C ILE A 131 12.63 8.42 -18.66
N ARG A 132 12.94 7.44 -19.51
CA ARG A 132 12.51 6.06 -19.30
C ARG A 132 13.09 5.48 -18.02
N ILE A 133 14.39 5.67 -17.76
CA ILE A 133 15.02 5.19 -16.51
C ILE A 133 14.36 5.85 -15.30
N ILE A 134 14.20 7.17 -15.33
CA ILE A 134 13.59 7.92 -14.24
C ILE A 134 12.16 7.41 -14.00
N ASN A 135 11.35 7.29 -15.05
CA ASN A 135 9.99 6.78 -14.93
C ASN A 135 9.96 5.36 -14.34
N PHE A 136 10.85 4.48 -14.81
CA PHE A 136 10.99 3.12 -14.30
C PHE A 136 11.34 3.09 -12.81
N ILE A 137 12.32 3.89 -12.38
CA ILE A 137 12.72 3.98 -10.98
C ILE A 137 11.56 4.49 -10.12
N PHE A 138 10.90 5.57 -10.53
CA PHE A 138 9.80 6.16 -9.76
C PHE A 138 8.59 5.23 -9.67
N MET A 139 8.27 4.53 -10.76
CA MET A 139 7.27 3.48 -10.77
C MET A 139 7.60 2.39 -9.73
N TRP A 140 8.77 1.78 -9.80
CA TRP A 140 9.15 0.71 -8.88
C TRP A 140 9.29 1.18 -7.43
N LEU A 141 9.76 2.40 -7.19
CA LEU A 141 9.76 3.01 -5.87
C LEU A 141 8.34 3.13 -5.33
N TYR A 142 7.39 3.61 -6.13
CA TYR A 142 5.99 3.76 -5.73
C TYR A 142 5.34 2.41 -5.40
N PHE A 143 5.54 1.40 -6.26
CA PHE A 143 5.02 0.06 -5.98
C PHE A 143 5.64 -0.56 -4.73
N SER A 144 6.97 -0.45 -4.57
CA SER A 144 7.66 -1.01 -3.41
C SER A 144 7.21 -0.33 -2.12
N SER A 145 7.10 1.00 -2.13
CA SER A 145 6.64 1.77 -0.98
C SER A 145 5.17 1.48 -0.64
N PHE A 146 4.33 1.20 -1.64
CA PHE A 146 2.94 0.82 -1.43
C PHE A 146 2.81 -0.59 -0.84
N VAL A 147 3.59 -1.56 -1.33
CA VAL A 147 3.65 -2.91 -0.75
C VAL A 147 4.10 -2.85 0.71
N LEU A 148 5.12 -2.04 1.03
CA LEU A 148 5.56 -1.84 2.42
C LEU A 148 4.46 -1.25 3.30
N LEU A 149 3.67 -0.28 2.82
CA LEU A 149 2.51 0.25 3.55
C LEU A 149 1.49 -0.84 3.87
N ILE A 150 1.20 -1.72 2.90
CA ILE A 150 0.26 -2.82 3.08
C ILE A 150 0.76 -3.79 4.14
N VAL A 151 2.02 -4.22 4.05
CA VAL A 151 2.62 -5.15 5.03
C VAL A 151 2.62 -4.55 6.43
N VAL A 152 3.02 -3.29 6.57
CA VAL A 152 2.99 -2.57 7.85
C VAL A 152 1.58 -2.46 8.38
N LYS A 153 0.60 -2.09 7.55
CA LYS A 153 -0.81 -1.99 7.96
C LYS A 153 -1.34 -3.35 8.43
N TRP A 154 -1.00 -4.42 7.72
CA TRP A 154 -1.39 -5.77 8.09
C TRP A 154 -0.78 -6.19 9.42
N TYR A 155 0.53 -5.96 9.60
CA TYR A 155 1.23 -6.22 10.86
C TYR A 155 0.62 -5.45 12.04
N LEU A 156 0.33 -4.16 11.85
CA LEU A 156 -0.29 -3.33 12.89
C LEU A 156 -1.70 -3.82 13.26
N ARG A 157 -2.51 -4.21 12.26
CA ARG A 157 -3.85 -4.78 12.49
C ARG A 157 -3.77 -6.09 13.27
N ASP A 158 -2.86 -6.98 12.88
CA ASP A 158 -2.68 -8.26 13.55
C ASP A 158 -2.22 -8.08 15.01
N TYR A 159 -1.28 -7.17 15.23
CA TYR A 159 -0.80 -6.82 16.56
C TYR A 159 -1.90 -6.22 17.44
N GLU A 160 -2.77 -5.36 16.90
CA GLU A 160 -3.94 -4.83 17.62
C GLU A 160 -4.96 -5.93 17.95
N ARG A 161 -5.19 -6.87 17.03
CA ARG A 161 -6.09 -8.01 17.24
C ARG A 161 -5.63 -8.88 18.42
N VAL A 162 -4.36 -9.31 18.41
CA VAL A 162 -3.79 -10.14 19.49
C VAL A 162 -3.86 -9.41 20.84
N ARG A 163 -3.51 -8.12 20.87
CA ARG A 163 -3.61 -7.32 22.10
C ARG A 163 -5.04 -7.25 22.65
N ASN A 164 -6.03 -7.09 21.78
CA ASN A 164 -7.44 -7.02 22.20
C ASN A 164 -7.94 -8.36 22.73
N GLU A 165 -7.51 -9.48 22.15
CA GLU A 165 -7.82 -10.84 22.63
C GLU A 165 -7.20 -11.10 24.02
N GLU A 166 -5.94 -10.70 24.24
CA GLU A 166 -5.28 -10.80 25.56
C GLU A 166 -5.98 -9.95 26.63
N ALA A 167 -6.38 -8.73 26.29
CA ALA A 167 -7.12 -7.85 27.18
C ALA A 167 -8.49 -8.45 27.55
N ALA A 168 -9.24 -8.97 26.59
CA ALA A 168 -10.51 -9.63 26.83
C ALA A 168 -10.35 -10.89 27.71
N GLY A 169 -9.31 -11.69 27.49
CA GLY A 169 -9.00 -12.86 28.31
C GLY A 169 -8.56 -12.50 29.75
N SER A 170 -7.89 -11.36 29.95
CA SER A 170 -7.55 -10.88 31.30
C SER A 170 -8.80 -10.45 32.08
N ILE A 171 -9.70 -9.68 31.44
CA ILE A 171 -10.97 -9.23 32.03
C ILE A 171 -11.87 -10.43 32.36
N GLY A 172 -11.95 -11.42 31.45
CA GLY A 172 -12.73 -12.63 31.68
C GLY A 172 -12.26 -13.42 32.91
N ARG A 173 -10.94 -13.50 33.15
CA ARG A 173 -10.38 -14.17 34.34
C ARG A 173 -10.72 -13.41 35.63
N GLU A 174 -10.65 -12.09 35.61
CA GLU A 174 -10.96 -11.24 36.76
C GLU A 174 -12.44 -11.36 37.17
N ILE A 175 -13.37 -11.40 36.19
CA ILE A 175 -14.81 -11.60 36.46
C ILE A 175 -15.08 -12.96 37.12
N VAL A 176 -14.47 -14.04 36.62
CA VAL A 176 -14.64 -15.40 37.20
C VAL A 176 -14.12 -15.48 38.63
N GLU A 177 -13.04 -14.74 38.95
CA GLU A 177 -12.48 -14.72 40.30
C GLU A 177 -13.36 -13.94 41.28
N VAL A 178 -13.99 -12.84 40.85
CA VAL A 178 -14.99 -12.10 41.63
C VAL A 178 -16.24 -12.94 41.88
N GLU A 179 -16.73 -13.67 40.89
CA GLU A 179 -17.94 -14.51 41.02
C GLU A 179 -17.75 -15.62 42.08
N LYS A 180 -16.56 -16.24 42.14
CA LYS A 180 -16.21 -17.23 43.17
C LYS A 180 -16.20 -16.67 44.60
N GLN A 181 -15.97 -15.38 44.78
CA GLN A 181 -15.99 -14.75 46.11
C GLN A 181 -17.41 -14.39 46.58
N ILE A 182 -18.39 -14.37 45.67
CA ILE A 182 -19.78 -14.01 45.95
C ILE A 182 -20.63 -15.27 46.22
N GLU A 183 -20.12 -16.47 45.97
CA GLU A 183 -20.83 -17.73 46.23
C GLU A 183 -21.17 -17.85 47.73
N PRO A 184 -22.48 -17.97 48.10
CA PRO A 184 -22.87 -18.03 49.49
C PRO A 184 -22.34 -19.31 50.15
N PRO A 185 -21.99 -19.26 51.45
CA PRO A 185 -21.52 -20.43 52.16
C PRO A 185 -22.56 -21.55 52.06
N LYS A 186 -22.12 -22.75 51.65
CA LYS A 186 -22.97 -23.94 51.61
C LYS A 186 -23.71 -24.07 52.95
N PRO A 187 -25.05 -24.26 52.94
CA PRO A 187 -25.79 -24.45 54.18
C PRO A 187 -25.19 -25.65 54.90
N ALA A 188 -24.75 -25.43 56.15
CA ALA A 188 -24.30 -26.50 57.02
C ALA A 188 -25.44 -27.49 57.19
N VAL A 189 -25.22 -28.74 56.79
CA VAL A 189 -26.18 -29.83 57.00
C VAL A 189 -26.22 -30.09 58.49
N ILE A 190 -27.23 -29.54 59.18
CA ILE A 190 -27.54 -29.88 60.57
C ILE A 190 -28.27 -31.23 60.53
N SER A 191 -27.52 -32.32 60.56
CA SER A 191 -28.06 -33.68 60.68
C SER A 191 -27.55 -34.37 61.94
N ASP A 192 -27.65 -33.73 63.12
CA ASP A 192 -27.26 -34.35 64.40
C ASP A 192 -27.97 -33.71 65.62
N ILE A 193 -29.30 -33.45 65.59
CA ILE A 193 -30.05 -33.03 66.81
C ILE A 193 -31.45 -33.69 66.93
N ILE A 194 -31.68 -34.88 66.35
CA ILE A 194 -32.88 -35.66 66.71
C ILE A 194 -32.45 -37.09 67.02
N GLY A 195 -31.95 -37.26 68.25
CA GLY A 195 -31.83 -38.53 68.96
C GLY A 195 -32.68 -38.48 70.21
#